data_AF-A0A1H8U8V8-F1
#
_entry.id   AF-A0A1H8U8V8-F1
#
_cell.length_a   1.000
_cell.length_b   1.000
_cell.length_c   1.000
_cell.angle_alpha   90.00
_cell.angle_beta   90.00
_cell.angle_gamma   90.00
#
_symmetry.space_group_name_H-M   'P 1'
#
loop_
_entity.id
_entity.type
_entity.pdbx_description
1 polymer ?
#
loop_
_entity_poly.entity_id
_entity_poly.type
_entity_poly.pdbx_seq_one_letter_code
_entity_poly.pdbx_strand_id
1 'polypeptide(L)'
;MASLRTALVLTLTGAAAVAIPAGTAAAAAPADATGPQLGQALPDTLTNSALGSMLPTQSVTGALASGIGPVKNLTLDPLSHTGTDPLDNALGSQIADFKPVSTAVVTDPVTHGGSLATLPLVGKAAGLLPG
;
A
#
# COMPACT_ATOMS: atom_id res chain seq x y z
N MET A 1 22.44 2.52 -48.50
CA MET A 1 22.50 2.39 -47.03
C MET A 1 22.57 3.79 -46.43
N ALA A 2 21.45 4.52 -46.46
CA ALA A 2 21.37 5.88 -45.97
C ALA A 2 20.60 5.90 -44.64
N SER A 3 21.17 6.64 -43.70
CA SER A 3 20.49 7.33 -42.59
C SER A 3 19.72 6.51 -41.55
N LEU A 4 20.44 6.01 -40.54
CA LEU A 4 19.87 5.67 -39.22
C LEU A 4 20.24 6.72 -38.14
N ARG A 5 20.72 7.91 -38.53
CA ARG A 5 21.23 8.94 -37.61
C ARG A 5 20.52 10.30 -37.67
N THR A 6 19.38 10.39 -38.35
CA THR A 6 18.64 11.67 -38.51
C THR A 6 17.18 11.57 -38.08
N ALA A 7 16.87 10.84 -37.00
CA ALA A 7 15.49 10.67 -36.56
C ALA A 7 15.30 10.81 -35.04
N LEU A 8 16.02 11.73 -34.39
CA LEU A 8 15.78 12.06 -32.99
C LEU A 8 15.81 13.57 -32.77
N VAL A 9 14.76 14.27 -33.23
CA VAL A 9 14.25 15.51 -32.63
C VAL A 9 12.79 15.64 -33.08
N LEU A 10 11.83 15.29 -32.23
CA LEU A 10 10.46 15.78 -32.39
C LEU A 10 9.94 16.28 -31.04
N THR A 11 9.75 17.59 -31.03
CA THR A 11 9.40 18.49 -29.95
C THR A 11 7.99 18.19 -29.43
N LEU A 12 7.84 18.09 -28.10
CA LEU A 12 6.56 18.08 -27.39
C LEU A 12 5.77 19.35 -27.74
N THR A 13 4.67 19.20 -28.47
CA THR A 13 3.59 20.19 -28.57
C THR A 13 2.27 19.46 -28.48
N GLY A 14 1.45 19.86 -27.50
CA GLY A 14 0.21 19.20 -27.15
C GLY A 14 -0.88 19.39 -28.19
N ALA A 15 -1.62 18.32 -28.44
CA ALA A 15 -3.04 18.27 -28.77
C ALA A 15 -3.41 16.80 -28.98
N ALA A 16 -3.74 16.09 -27.90
CA ALA A 16 -4.28 14.74 -28.00
C ALA A 16 -5.74 14.83 -28.48
N ALA A 17 -5.94 14.86 -29.80
CA ALA A 17 -7.22 14.54 -30.42
C ALA A 17 -7.19 13.06 -30.84
N VAL A 18 -7.44 12.17 -29.86
CA VAL A 18 -7.78 10.77 -30.13
C VAL A 18 -9.30 10.67 -30.08
N ALA A 19 -9.90 10.30 -31.20
CA ALA A 19 -11.30 9.91 -31.28
C ALA A 19 -11.49 8.61 -30.46
N ILE A 20 -12.17 8.71 -29.32
CA ILE A 20 -12.57 7.58 -28.47
C ILE A 20 -14.06 7.32 -28.71
N PRO A 21 -14.51 6.07 -28.95
CA PRO A 21 -15.93 5.74 -29.09
C PRO A 21 -16.68 6.06 -27.79
N ALA A 22 -17.94 6.49 -27.93
CA ALA A 22 -18.80 7.00 -26.88
C ALA A 22 -18.83 6.11 -25.62
N GLY A 23 -18.40 6.66 -24.48
CA GLY A 23 -18.47 6.01 -23.17
C GLY A 23 -17.68 6.74 -22.08
N THR A 24 -18.23 7.85 -21.58
CA THR A 24 -17.84 8.58 -20.34
C THR A 24 -16.35 8.90 -20.14
N ALA A 25 -15.88 10.01 -20.74
CA ALA A 25 -14.65 10.68 -20.33
C ALA A 25 -15.00 11.87 -19.41
N ALA A 26 -14.58 11.80 -18.14
CA ALA A 26 -14.62 12.93 -17.22
C ALA A 26 -13.59 13.98 -17.67
N ALA A 27 -14.06 15.15 -18.10
CA ALA A 27 -13.19 16.28 -18.41
C ALA A 27 -12.70 16.92 -17.10
N ALA A 28 -11.39 16.86 -16.86
CA ALA A 28 -10.74 17.68 -15.83
C ALA A 28 -10.72 19.14 -16.30
N ALA A 29 -11.60 19.96 -15.73
CA ALA A 29 -11.55 21.42 -15.87
C ALA A 29 -10.40 22.00 -15.02
N PRO A 30 -9.77 23.11 -15.44
CA PRO A 30 -8.69 23.73 -14.69
C PRO A 30 -9.19 24.22 -13.32
N ALA A 31 -8.50 23.81 -12.26
CA ALA A 31 -8.82 24.19 -10.90
C ALA A 31 -8.37 25.64 -10.64
N ASP A 32 -9.33 26.54 -10.40
CA ASP A 32 -9.06 27.83 -9.79
C ASP A 32 -8.63 27.64 -8.34
N ALA A 33 -7.44 28.15 -8.01
CA ALA A 33 -6.82 28.07 -6.70
C ALA A 33 -7.62 28.87 -5.66
N THR A 34 -8.44 28.17 -4.87
CA THR A 34 -8.97 28.68 -3.60
C THR A 34 -8.55 27.70 -2.51
N GLY A 35 -7.73 28.15 -1.56
CA GLY A 35 -7.14 27.31 -0.52
C GLY A 35 -8.16 26.61 0.38
N PRO A 36 -7.77 25.55 1.12
CA PRO A 36 -8.69 24.77 1.92
C PRO A 36 -9.20 25.58 3.12
N GLN A 37 -10.47 25.98 3.07
CA GLN A 37 -11.17 26.53 4.23
C GLN A 37 -11.55 25.37 5.17
N LEU A 38 -10.71 25.10 6.17
CA LEU A 38 -10.98 24.16 7.28
C LEU A 38 -12.06 24.73 8.22
N GLY A 39 -13.31 24.80 7.75
CA GLY A 39 -14.39 25.34 8.59
C GLY A 39 -15.80 25.19 8.04
N GLN A 40 -16.04 24.32 7.05
CA GLN A 40 -17.40 24.06 6.59
C GLN A 40 -18.03 22.99 7.48
N ALA A 41 -19.03 23.41 8.27
CA ALA A 41 -19.89 22.51 9.03
C ALA A 41 -20.36 21.37 8.13
N LEU A 42 -20.11 20.13 8.58
CA LEU A 42 -20.48 18.92 7.87
C LEU A 42 -21.99 18.96 7.57
N PRO A 43 -22.43 19.07 6.31
CA PRO A 43 -23.85 19.15 6.01
C PRO A 43 -24.54 17.83 6.40
N ASP A 44 -25.76 17.93 6.93
CA ASP A 44 -26.66 16.82 7.33
C ASP A 44 -26.93 15.81 6.18
N THR A 45 -26.51 16.13 4.97
CA THR A 45 -26.53 15.26 3.78
C THR A 45 -25.41 14.22 3.77
N LEU A 46 -24.46 14.24 4.70
CA LEU A 46 -23.45 13.20 4.89
C LEU A 46 -23.96 12.06 5.80
N THR A 47 -25.25 11.76 5.74
CA THR A 47 -25.76 10.50 6.30
C THR A 47 -25.13 9.32 5.55
N ASN A 48 -24.87 8.22 6.26
CA ASN A 48 -24.19 7.04 5.72
C ASN A 48 -24.86 6.50 4.44
N SER A 49 -26.17 6.71 4.28
CA SER A 49 -26.93 6.32 3.08
C SER A 49 -26.64 7.21 1.87
N ALA A 50 -26.56 8.53 2.05
CA ALA A 50 -26.20 9.46 0.98
C ALA A 50 -24.73 9.27 0.56
N LEU A 51 -23.83 9.11 1.54
CA LEU A 51 -22.43 8.80 1.28
C LEU A 51 -22.28 7.44 0.59
N GLY A 52 -23.02 6.41 0.99
CA GLY A 52 -22.99 5.10 0.34
C GLY A 52 -23.49 5.12 -1.11
N SER A 53 -24.37 6.06 -1.47
CA SER A 53 -24.81 6.25 -2.87
C SER A 53 -23.78 6.99 -3.74
N MET A 54 -23.05 7.95 -3.15
CA MET A 54 -22.04 8.75 -3.84
C MET A 54 -20.68 8.05 -3.89
N LEU A 55 -20.37 7.24 -2.88
CA LEU A 55 -19.13 6.51 -2.72
C LEU A 55 -19.46 5.07 -2.38
N PRO A 56 -19.61 4.21 -3.42
CA PRO A 56 -19.91 2.80 -3.22
C PRO A 56 -18.88 2.16 -2.30
N THR A 57 -19.32 1.35 -1.34
CA THR A 57 -18.43 0.66 -0.39
C THR A 57 -17.32 -0.12 -1.11
N GLN A 58 -17.63 -0.71 -2.27
CA GLN A 58 -16.67 -1.44 -3.08
C GLN A 58 -15.54 -0.56 -3.66
N SER A 59 -15.82 0.71 -3.95
CA SER A 59 -14.81 1.66 -4.38
C SER A 59 -13.85 1.98 -3.23
N VAL A 60 -14.36 2.14 -2.01
CA VAL A 60 -13.54 2.38 -0.81
C VAL A 60 -12.72 1.16 -0.43
N THR A 61 -13.35 -0.02 -0.36
CA THR A 61 -12.66 -1.27 -0.01
C THR A 61 -11.65 -1.64 -1.08
N GLY A 62 -11.94 -1.42 -2.36
CA GLY A 62 -10.98 -1.62 -3.46
C GLY A 62 -9.79 -0.67 -3.40
N ALA A 63 -10.02 0.62 -3.10
CA ALA A 63 -8.95 1.60 -2.89
C ALA A 63 -8.08 1.24 -1.68
N LEU A 64 -8.69 0.86 -0.55
CA LEU A 64 -7.98 0.39 0.64
C LEU A 64 -7.21 -0.90 0.39
N ALA A 65 -7.78 -1.86 -0.34
CA ALA A 65 -7.10 -3.10 -0.71
C ALA A 65 -5.83 -2.81 -1.52
N SER A 66 -5.91 -1.88 -2.47
CA SER A 66 -4.78 -1.52 -3.34
C SER A 66 -3.71 -0.72 -2.60
N GLY A 67 -4.10 0.15 -1.66
CA GLY A 67 -3.17 0.97 -0.89
C GLY A 67 -2.53 0.27 0.31
N ILE A 68 -3.31 -0.53 1.05
CA ILE A 68 -2.90 -1.18 2.31
C ILE A 68 -2.40 -2.61 2.08
N GLY A 69 -2.95 -3.32 1.08
CA GLY A 69 -2.57 -4.69 0.76
C GLY A 69 -1.05 -4.89 0.61
N PRO A 70 -0.34 -4.04 -0.15
CA PRO A 70 1.12 -4.15 -0.26
C PRO A 70 1.85 -3.95 1.08
N VAL A 71 1.41 -2.98 1.89
CA VAL A 71 2.02 -2.65 3.18
C VAL A 71 1.83 -3.78 4.20
N LYS A 72 0.69 -4.46 4.18
CA LYS A 72 0.42 -5.62 5.05
C LYS A 72 1.39 -6.78 4.79
N ASN A 73 1.84 -6.92 3.54
CA ASN A 73 2.63 -8.05 3.08
C ASN A 73 4.12 -7.73 2.89
N LEU A 74 4.54 -6.50 3.19
CA LEU A 74 5.94 -6.12 3.13
C LEU A 74 6.73 -6.85 4.22
N THR A 75 7.89 -7.39 3.85
CA THR A 75 8.87 -7.94 4.78
C THR A 75 9.30 -6.86 5.77
N LEU A 76 9.12 -7.14 7.07
CA LEU A 76 9.45 -6.20 8.14
C LEU A 76 10.95 -6.09 8.38
N ASP A 77 11.67 -7.18 8.13
CA ASP A 77 13.12 -7.26 8.26
C ASP A 77 13.79 -7.45 6.88
N PRO A 78 14.24 -6.36 6.24
CA PRO A 78 14.92 -6.43 4.95
C PRO A 78 16.25 -7.19 4.98
N LEU A 79 16.82 -7.38 6.17
CA LEU A 79 18.08 -8.09 6.38
C LEU A 79 17.85 -9.53 6.83
N SER A 80 16.60 -10.00 6.88
CA SER A 80 16.28 -11.40 7.15
C SER A 80 17.05 -12.34 6.24
N HIS A 81 17.54 -13.44 6.82
CA HIS A 81 18.36 -14.45 6.15
C HIS A 81 19.71 -13.95 5.61
N THR A 82 20.16 -12.76 6.02
CA THR A 82 21.54 -12.30 5.76
C THR A 82 22.46 -12.73 6.89
N GLY A 83 23.76 -12.86 6.61
CA GLY A 83 24.76 -13.18 7.64
C GLY A 83 25.02 -12.06 8.65
N THR A 84 24.40 -10.89 8.47
CA THR A 84 24.55 -9.70 9.30
C THR A 84 23.20 -9.15 9.76
N ASP A 85 22.20 -10.03 9.88
CA ASP A 85 20.89 -9.68 10.39
C ASP A 85 21.00 -9.23 11.86
N PRO A 86 20.74 -7.94 12.17
CA PRO A 86 20.82 -7.43 13.54
C PRO A 86 19.59 -7.80 14.38
N LEU A 87 18.55 -8.37 13.80
CA LEU A 87 17.40 -8.86 14.54
C LEU A 87 17.55 -10.33 14.90
N ASP A 88 18.35 -11.09 14.15
CA ASP A 88 18.73 -12.48 14.46
C ASP A 88 19.72 -12.56 15.64
N ASN A 89 19.22 -12.20 16.83
CA ASN A 89 19.96 -12.18 18.10
C ASN A 89 19.24 -12.98 19.19
N ALA A 90 18.61 -14.10 18.82
CA ALA A 90 17.90 -14.94 19.77
C ALA A 90 18.85 -15.48 20.85
N LEU A 91 18.51 -15.24 22.12
CA LEU A 91 19.16 -15.85 23.27
C LEU A 91 18.42 -17.11 23.68
N GLY A 92 19.18 -18.20 23.82
CA GLY A 92 18.70 -19.49 24.31
C GLY A 92 19.53 -19.98 25.49
N SER A 93 18.89 -20.69 26.42
CA SER A 93 19.55 -21.38 27.53
C SER A 93 18.95 -22.75 27.76
N GLN A 94 19.78 -23.67 28.24
CA GLN A 94 19.37 -25.00 28.65
C GLN A 94 20.11 -25.37 29.94
N ILE A 95 19.39 -25.99 30.86
CA ILE A 95 19.91 -26.46 32.14
C ILE A 95 19.73 -27.98 32.14
N ALA A 96 20.82 -28.74 32.24
CA ALA A 96 20.81 -30.20 32.20
C ALA A 96 19.95 -30.77 31.04
N ASP A 97 19.03 -31.68 31.34
CA ASP A 97 18.12 -32.37 30.42
C ASP A 97 16.74 -31.69 30.28
N PHE A 98 16.56 -30.49 30.84
CA PHE A 98 15.33 -29.74 30.65
C PHE A 98 15.16 -29.26 29.20
N LYS A 99 13.90 -29.00 28.84
CA LYS A 99 13.58 -28.40 27.54
C LYS A 99 14.23 -27.01 27.43
N PRO A 100 14.98 -26.71 26.36
CA PRO A 100 15.58 -25.40 26.15
C PRO A 100 14.52 -24.29 26.15
N VAL A 101 14.89 -23.15 26.72
CA VAL A 101 14.10 -21.91 26.64
C VAL A 101 14.84 -20.93 25.75
N SER A 102 14.11 -20.25 24.87
CA SER A 102 14.67 -19.29 23.92
C SER A 102 13.71 -18.14 23.68
N THR A 103 14.29 -16.98 23.40
CA THR A 103 13.57 -15.79 22.92
C THR A 103 13.10 -15.93 21.47
N ALA A 104 13.71 -16.86 20.71
CA ALA A 104 13.38 -17.17 19.31
C ALA A 104 11.87 -17.33 19.08
N VAL A 105 11.16 -18.01 19.99
CA VAL A 105 9.70 -18.26 19.87
C VAL A 105 8.88 -16.98 19.65
N VAL A 106 9.37 -15.83 20.13
CA VAL A 106 8.68 -14.54 20.02
C VAL A 106 9.33 -13.62 18.98
N THR A 107 10.62 -13.79 18.69
CA THR A 107 11.37 -12.94 17.74
C THR A 107 11.39 -13.50 16.32
N ASP A 108 11.34 -14.83 16.16
CA ASP A 108 11.41 -15.52 14.85
C ASP A 108 10.45 -14.97 13.79
N PRO A 109 9.19 -14.62 14.12
CA PRO A 109 8.28 -14.07 13.13
C PRO A 109 8.77 -12.79 12.46
N VAL A 110 9.67 -12.04 13.10
CA VAL A 110 10.27 -10.83 12.53
C VAL A 110 11.60 -11.15 11.86
N THR A 111 12.50 -11.86 12.56
CA THR A 111 13.87 -12.15 12.07
C THR A 111 13.89 -13.02 10.81
N HIS A 112 12.88 -13.86 10.61
CA HIS A 112 12.76 -14.70 9.41
C HIS A 112 11.92 -14.04 8.30
N GLY A 113 11.89 -12.71 8.27
CA GLY A 113 11.33 -11.95 7.14
C GLY A 113 9.81 -11.92 7.09
N GLY A 114 9.13 -12.10 8.23
CA GLY A 114 7.67 -11.98 8.28
C GLY A 114 7.16 -10.58 7.95
N SER A 115 5.87 -10.50 7.65
CA SER A 115 5.14 -9.27 7.35
C SER A 115 4.13 -8.95 8.45
N LEU A 116 3.51 -7.77 8.41
CA LEU A 116 2.43 -7.41 9.35
C LEU A 116 1.31 -8.46 9.36
N ALA A 117 1.01 -9.04 8.20
CA ALA A 117 -0.03 -10.07 8.04
C ALA A 117 0.34 -11.43 8.68
N THR A 118 1.63 -11.74 8.83
CA THR A 118 2.09 -13.04 9.36
C THR A 118 2.40 -13.00 10.85
N LEU A 119 2.40 -11.82 11.48
CA LEU A 119 2.67 -11.70 12.91
C LEU A 119 1.56 -12.37 13.74
N PRO A 120 1.87 -13.14 14.81
CA PRO A 120 0.88 -13.93 15.53
C PRO A 120 -0.31 -13.15 16.11
N LEU A 121 -0.07 -11.91 16.53
CA LEU A 121 -1.08 -11.01 17.09
C LEU A 121 -1.53 -9.97 16.05
N VAL A 122 -0.58 -9.24 15.49
CA VAL A 122 -0.87 -8.14 14.54
C VAL A 122 -1.47 -8.66 13.24
N GLY A 123 -1.08 -9.84 12.78
CA GLY A 123 -1.61 -10.47 11.56
C GLY A 123 -3.10 -10.73 11.60
N LYS A 124 -3.64 -11.05 12.79
CA LYS A 124 -5.09 -11.23 12.98
C LYS A 124 -5.85 -9.92 12.77
N ALA A 125 -5.32 -8.81 13.27
CA ALA A 125 -5.91 -7.48 13.07
C ALA A 125 -5.69 -6.99 11.63
N ALA A 126 -4.51 -7.20 11.06
CA ALA A 126 -4.20 -6.86 9.69
C ALA A 126 -5.11 -7.62 8.69
N GLY A 127 -5.47 -8.87 8.99
CA GLY A 127 -6.41 -9.67 8.20
C GLY A 127 -7.82 -9.10 8.12
N LEU A 128 -8.20 -8.19 9.02
CA LEU A 128 -9.50 -7.48 8.96
C LEU A 128 -9.50 -6.35 7.92
N LEU A 129 -8.32 -5.85 7.55
CA LEU A 129 -8.17 -4.83 6.52
C LEU A 129 -8.26 -5.48 5.14
N PRO A 130 -8.94 -4.85 4.17
CA PRO A 130 -9.03 -5.37 2.81
C PRO A 130 -7.65 -5.40 2.13
N GLY A 131 -7.49 -6.30 1.15
CA GLY A 131 -6.24 -6.51 0.42
C GLY A 131 -5.45 -7.69 0.95
#